data_AF-A0A091PRU4-F1
#
_entry.id   AF-A0A091PRU4-F1
#
_cell.length_a   1.000
_cell.length_b   1.000
_cell.length_c   1.000
_cell.angle_alpha   90.00
_cell.angle_beta   90.00
_cell.angle_gamma   90.00
#
_symmetry.space_group_name_H-M   'P 1'
#
loop_
_entity.id
_entity.type
_entity.pdbx_description
1 polymer ?
#
loop_
_entity_poly.entity_id
_entity_poly.type
_entity_poly.pdbx_seq_one_letter_code
_entity_poly.pdbx_strand_id
1 'polypeptide(L)'
;MSWSFLTRLLEEIHNHSTFVGKIWLTALIVFRIVLTAVGGESIYYDEQSKFVCNTEQPGCENVCYDAFAPLSHVRFWVFQIILVATPSVMYLGYAIHKIARMVEHSEADRRIRSKSFSMRWKQHRGLEETEEDHEEDPMMYPEIELESERENKEQQPPAKAKHDGRRRIREDGLMKIYVLQLLARTTFEIGFLVGQYLLYGFEVSPIFVCSRKPCPHKIDCFISRPTEKTIFLL
;
A
#
# COMPACT_ATOMS: atom_id res chain seq x y z
N MET A 1 0.23 -4.09 18.08
CA MET A 1 -0.61 -4.45 16.91
C MET A 1 0.00 -5.67 16.23
N SER A 2 -0.80 -6.67 15.85
CA SER A 2 -0.27 -7.99 15.52
C SER A 2 0.26 -8.08 14.08
N TRP A 3 1.46 -8.66 13.93
CA TRP A 3 2.02 -9.04 12.63
C TRP A 3 1.07 -9.94 11.82
N SER A 4 0.24 -10.75 12.50
CA SER A 4 -0.80 -11.61 11.90
C SER A 4 -1.87 -10.87 11.08
N PHE A 5 -2.06 -9.56 11.29
CA PHE A 5 -2.98 -8.75 10.50
C PHE A 5 -2.32 -8.24 9.22
N LEU A 6 -1.05 -7.82 9.31
CA LEU A 6 -0.24 -7.45 8.14
C LEU A 6 -0.01 -8.65 7.22
N THR A 7 0.27 -9.84 7.76
CA THR A 7 0.41 -11.05 6.93
C THR A 7 -0.89 -11.38 6.22
N ARG A 8 -2.05 -11.36 6.89
CA ARG A 8 -3.36 -11.61 6.25
C ARG A 8 -3.72 -10.61 5.16
N LEU A 9 -3.37 -9.33 5.32
CA LEU A 9 -3.58 -8.32 4.28
C LEU A 9 -2.61 -8.48 3.09
N LEU A 10 -1.35 -8.82 3.37
CA LEU A 10 -0.40 -9.26 2.35
C LEU A 10 -0.92 -10.49 1.61
N GLU A 11 -1.52 -11.45 2.32
CA GLU A 11 -2.01 -12.74 1.83
C GLU A 11 -3.27 -12.61 0.94
N GLU A 12 -4.15 -11.66 1.24
CA GLU A 12 -5.30 -11.33 0.36
C GLU A 12 -4.82 -10.71 -0.97
N ILE A 13 -3.85 -9.78 -0.92
CA ILE A 13 -3.13 -9.28 -2.10
C ILE A 13 -2.31 -10.41 -2.75
N HIS A 14 -1.91 -11.43 -1.97
CA HIS A 14 -1.21 -12.62 -2.42
C HIS A 14 -2.13 -13.65 -3.11
N ASN A 15 -3.45 -13.49 -3.12
CA ASN A 15 -4.35 -14.41 -3.85
C ASN A 15 -4.66 -13.96 -5.29
N HIS A 16 -4.54 -12.66 -5.61
CA HIS A 16 -4.99 -12.12 -6.90
C HIS A 16 -3.91 -11.92 -7.98
N SER A 17 -2.63 -12.18 -7.68
CA SER A 17 -1.54 -12.13 -8.66
C SER A 17 -0.84 -13.48 -8.75
N THR A 18 -0.26 -13.83 -9.90
CA THR A 18 0.43 -15.12 -10.08
C THR A 18 1.62 -15.24 -9.12
N PHE A 19 1.81 -16.40 -8.50
CA PHE A 19 2.91 -16.65 -7.55
C PHE A 19 4.28 -16.24 -8.12
N VAL A 20 4.53 -16.62 -9.38
CA VAL A 20 5.73 -16.24 -10.15
C VAL A 20 5.86 -14.71 -10.29
N GLY A 21 4.80 -14.01 -10.68
CA GLY A 21 4.82 -12.55 -10.86
C GLY A 21 5.11 -11.80 -9.57
N LYS A 22 4.72 -12.33 -8.40
CA LYS A 22 5.03 -11.71 -7.11
C LYS A 22 6.49 -11.90 -6.71
N ILE A 23 7.03 -13.11 -6.83
CA ILE A 23 8.46 -13.37 -6.56
C ILE A 23 9.32 -12.52 -7.50
N TRP A 24 8.94 -12.41 -8.77
CA TRP A 24 9.61 -11.57 -9.75
C TRP A 24 9.57 -10.09 -9.37
N LEU A 25 8.39 -9.55 -9.03
CA LEU A 25 8.25 -8.15 -8.63
C LEU A 25 8.97 -7.83 -7.32
N THR A 26 8.93 -8.70 -6.30
CA THR A 26 9.68 -8.47 -5.05
C THR A 26 11.18 -8.57 -5.28
N ALA A 27 11.66 -9.54 -6.05
CA ALA A 27 13.06 -9.65 -6.44
C ALA A 27 13.55 -8.41 -7.18
N LEU A 28 12.80 -7.91 -8.18
CA LEU A 28 13.15 -6.69 -8.92
C LEU A 28 13.18 -5.45 -8.02
N ILE A 29 12.21 -5.29 -7.10
CA ILE A 29 12.20 -4.16 -6.16
C ILE A 29 13.41 -4.21 -5.21
N VAL A 30 13.72 -5.39 -4.65
CA VAL A 30 14.87 -5.56 -3.75
C VAL A 30 16.18 -5.32 -4.50
N PHE A 31 16.34 -5.93 -5.68
CA PHE A 31 17.50 -5.73 -6.55
C PHE A 31 17.72 -4.26 -6.87
N ARG A 32 16.66 -3.54 -7.26
CA ARG A 32 16.72 -2.09 -7.54
C ARG A 32 17.13 -1.27 -6.32
N ILE A 33 16.57 -1.54 -5.14
CA ILE A 33 16.94 -0.82 -3.91
C ILE A 33 18.41 -1.09 -3.55
N VAL A 34 18.86 -2.35 -3.64
CA VAL A 34 20.25 -2.73 -3.38
C VAL A 34 21.21 -2.07 -4.37
N LEU A 35 20.88 -2.06 -5.67
CA LEU A 35 21.66 -1.32 -6.66
C LEU A 35 21.70 0.18 -6.33
N THR A 36 20.56 0.84 -6.16
CA THR A 36 20.52 2.30 -5.91
C THR A 36 21.26 2.69 -4.63
N ALA A 37 21.20 1.89 -3.57
CA ALA A 37 21.94 2.17 -2.33
C ALA A 37 23.45 1.87 -2.48
N VAL A 38 23.81 0.64 -2.83
CA VAL A 38 25.22 0.17 -2.82
C VAL A 38 25.98 0.68 -4.06
N GLY A 39 25.39 0.56 -5.24
CA GLY A 39 25.93 1.09 -6.49
C GLY A 39 25.94 2.62 -6.53
N GLY A 40 24.88 3.26 -6.00
CA GLY A 40 24.81 4.71 -5.90
C GLY A 40 25.94 5.31 -5.07
N GLU A 41 26.15 4.80 -3.84
CA GLU A 41 27.26 5.26 -3.01
C GLU A 41 28.63 4.92 -3.62
N SER A 42 28.84 3.72 -4.16
CA SER A 42 30.17 3.33 -4.67
C SER A 42 30.60 3.97 -5.99
N ILE A 43 29.67 4.26 -6.90
CA ILE A 43 29.97 4.81 -8.24
C ILE A 43 29.87 6.35 -8.28
N TYR A 44 29.04 6.96 -7.42
CA TYR A 44 28.78 8.40 -7.46
C TYR A 44 29.31 9.19 -6.25
N TYR A 45 29.91 8.59 -5.20
CA TYR A 45 30.50 9.41 -4.11
C TYR A 45 31.61 10.36 -4.59
N ASP A 46 32.36 9.97 -5.63
CA ASP A 46 33.47 10.77 -6.19
C ASP A 46 33.05 11.67 -7.36
N GLU A 47 31.73 11.77 -7.65
CA GLU A 47 31.21 12.42 -8.86
C GLU A 47 31.66 13.89 -9.01
N GLN A 48 31.73 14.63 -7.90
CA GLN A 48 32.17 16.02 -7.87
C GLN A 48 33.68 16.15 -7.61
N SER A 49 34.28 15.29 -6.79
CA SER A 49 35.70 15.40 -6.39
C SER A 49 36.69 14.85 -7.42
N LYS A 50 36.18 14.18 -8.46
CA LYS A 50 36.93 13.65 -9.61
C LYS A 50 36.47 14.24 -10.95
N PHE A 51 35.66 15.29 -10.93
CA PHE A 51 35.30 16.05 -12.14
C PHE A 51 36.36 17.13 -12.39
N VAL A 52 37.29 16.88 -13.31
CA VAL A 52 38.45 17.76 -13.52
C VAL A 52 38.28 18.57 -14.80
N CYS A 53 38.35 19.89 -14.70
CA CYS A 53 38.31 20.80 -15.85
C CYS A 53 39.71 21.29 -16.24
N ASN A 54 39.99 21.41 -17.54
CA ASN A 54 41.26 21.95 -18.04
C ASN A 54 41.30 23.49 -17.92
N THR A 55 41.40 23.99 -16.70
CA THR A 55 41.45 25.42 -16.38
C THR A 55 42.06 25.68 -15.00
N GLU A 56 42.78 26.79 -14.85
CA GLU A 56 43.23 27.30 -13.55
C GLU A 56 42.23 28.31 -12.94
N GLN A 57 41.11 28.59 -13.62
CA GLN A 57 40.14 29.59 -13.19
C GLN A 57 39.31 29.10 -11.99
N PRO A 58 39.41 29.72 -10.80
CA PRO A 58 38.66 29.29 -9.62
C PRO A 58 37.15 29.40 -9.85
N GLY A 59 36.42 28.38 -9.39
CA GLY A 59 34.96 28.29 -9.50
C GLY A 59 34.41 27.88 -10.87
N CYS A 60 35.24 27.78 -11.91
CA CYS A 60 34.81 27.28 -13.22
C CYS A 60 34.36 25.80 -13.15
N GLU A 61 35.12 24.95 -12.45
CA GLU A 61 34.78 23.53 -12.23
C GLU A 61 33.38 23.35 -11.60
N ASN A 62 33.07 24.10 -10.54
CA ASN A 62 31.77 24.04 -9.86
C ASN A 62 30.58 24.39 -10.78
N VAL A 63 30.69 25.44 -11.60
CA VAL A 63 29.60 25.83 -12.52
C VAL A 63 29.47 24.90 -13.73
N CYS A 64 30.57 24.24 -14.12
CA CYS A 64 30.56 23.25 -15.18
C CYS A 64 29.98 21.91 -14.71
N TYR A 65 30.28 21.52 -13.46
CA TYR A 65 29.65 20.37 -12.81
C TYR A 65 28.13 20.56 -12.66
N ASP A 66 27.68 21.71 -12.15
CA ASP A 66 26.26 22.08 -12.05
C ASP A 66 25.55 22.09 -13.42
N ALA A 67 26.24 22.54 -14.48
CA ALA A 67 25.71 22.55 -15.83
C ALA A 67 25.67 21.16 -16.49
N PHE A 68 26.55 20.23 -16.10
CA PHE A 68 26.58 18.85 -16.58
C PHE A 68 25.55 17.98 -15.86
N ALA A 69 25.51 18.05 -14.53
CA ALA A 69 24.68 17.20 -13.67
C ALA A 69 23.84 18.05 -12.68
N PRO A 70 22.85 18.83 -13.18
CA PRO A 70 22.00 19.69 -12.32
C PRO A 70 21.19 18.88 -11.29
N LEU A 71 20.98 17.59 -11.55
CA LEU A 71 20.55 16.59 -10.58
C LEU A 71 21.38 15.33 -10.84
N SER A 72 22.05 14.77 -9.82
CA SER A 72 22.77 13.51 -10.02
C SER A 72 21.84 12.29 -10.04
N HIS A 73 22.25 11.28 -10.81
CA HIS A 73 21.47 10.07 -11.08
C HIS A 73 20.98 9.37 -9.81
N VAL A 74 21.81 9.29 -8.76
CA VAL A 74 21.44 8.69 -7.47
C VAL A 74 20.28 9.44 -6.82
N ARG A 75 20.30 10.79 -6.84
CA ARG A 75 19.20 11.61 -6.30
C ARG A 75 17.92 11.39 -7.12
N PHE A 76 18.03 11.30 -8.43
CA PHE A 76 16.91 10.99 -9.32
C PHE A 76 16.27 9.62 -9.00
N TRP A 77 17.07 8.55 -8.83
CA TRP A 77 16.57 7.23 -8.47
C TRP A 77 15.99 7.16 -7.05
N VAL A 78 16.54 7.91 -6.08
CA VAL A 78 15.94 8.03 -4.74
C VAL A 78 14.56 8.68 -4.83
N PHE A 79 14.39 9.77 -5.58
CA PHE A 79 13.07 10.37 -5.81
C PHE A 79 12.12 9.41 -6.54
N GLN A 80 12.61 8.64 -7.51
CA GLN A 80 11.83 7.61 -8.20
C GLN A 80 11.31 6.56 -7.21
N ILE A 81 12.17 5.98 -6.36
CA ILE A 81 11.77 4.98 -5.36
C ILE A 81 10.71 5.55 -4.41
N ILE A 82 10.89 6.79 -3.92
CA ILE A 82 9.93 7.44 -3.00
C ILE A 82 8.56 7.66 -3.67
N LEU A 83 8.52 8.23 -4.89
CA LEU A 83 7.24 8.48 -5.57
C LEU A 83 6.57 7.19 -6.05
N VAL A 84 7.32 6.17 -6.45
CA VAL A 84 6.79 4.84 -6.82
C VAL A 84 6.25 4.08 -5.60
N ALA A 85 6.86 4.23 -4.42
CA ALA A 85 6.39 3.60 -3.18
C ALA A 85 5.15 4.30 -2.59
N THR A 86 5.01 5.61 -2.80
CA THR A 86 3.96 6.44 -2.18
C THR A 86 2.53 5.93 -2.44
N PRO A 87 2.10 5.59 -3.69
CA PRO A 87 0.79 5.00 -3.95
C PRO A 87 0.53 3.70 -3.18
N SER A 88 1.54 2.84 -3.05
CA SER A 88 1.42 1.55 -2.35
C SER A 88 1.32 1.73 -0.83
N VAL A 89 2.08 2.65 -0.24
CA VAL A 89 1.97 3.02 1.18
C VAL A 89 0.61 3.67 1.47
N MET A 90 0.16 4.59 0.61
CA MET A 90 -1.14 5.26 0.75
C MET A 90 -2.31 4.26 0.64
N TYR A 91 -2.23 3.30 -0.29
CA TYR A 91 -3.22 2.23 -0.39
C TYR A 91 -3.25 1.34 0.86
N LEU A 92 -2.09 0.94 1.39
CA LEU A 92 -2.01 0.14 2.60
C LEU A 92 -2.62 0.89 3.80
N GLY A 93 -2.28 2.18 3.98
CA GLY A 93 -2.88 3.03 5.02
C GLY A 93 -4.40 3.15 4.88
N TYR A 94 -4.90 3.37 3.66
CA TYR A 94 -6.35 3.41 3.38
C TYR A 94 -7.03 2.06 3.69
N ALA A 95 -6.44 0.94 3.27
CA ALA A 95 -6.98 -0.38 3.49
C ALA A 95 -7.07 -0.71 5.00
N ILE A 96 -6.00 -0.44 5.76
CA ILE A 96 -5.97 -0.61 7.22
C ILE A 96 -7.07 0.23 7.88
N HIS A 97 -7.14 1.53 7.57
CA HIS A 97 -8.15 2.44 8.14
C HIS A 97 -9.58 2.01 7.81
N LYS A 98 -9.83 1.61 6.56
CA LYS A 98 -11.16 1.16 6.11
C LYS A 98 -11.58 -0.15 6.78
N ILE A 99 -10.66 -1.10 6.93
CA ILE A 99 -10.94 -2.39 7.58
C ILE A 99 -11.18 -2.22 9.08
N ALA A 100 -10.39 -1.39 9.77
CA ALA A 100 -10.62 -1.07 11.18
C ALA A 100 -12.05 -0.53 11.41
N ARG A 101 -12.47 0.44 10.59
CA ARG A 101 -13.82 1.02 10.62
C ARG A 101 -14.93 -0.01 10.33
N MET A 102 -14.69 -0.95 9.41
CA MET A 102 -15.64 -2.03 9.12
C MET A 102 -15.80 -3.01 10.30
N VAL A 103 -14.70 -3.33 10.99
CA VAL A 103 -14.73 -4.20 12.18
C VAL A 103 -15.55 -3.54 13.28
N GLU A 104 -15.28 -2.27 13.61
CA GLU A 104 -16.03 -1.49 14.60
C GLU A 104 -17.55 -1.48 14.34
N HIS A 105 -17.95 -1.17 13.10
CA HIS A 105 -19.37 -1.19 12.71
C HIS A 105 -19.98 -2.60 12.83
N SER A 106 -19.25 -3.65 12.45
CA SER A 106 -19.75 -5.03 12.54
C SER A 106 -19.93 -5.51 13.99
N GLU A 107 -19.09 -5.04 14.91
CA GLU A 107 -19.23 -5.31 16.34
C GLU A 107 -20.41 -4.55 16.96
N ALA A 108 -20.61 -3.29 16.58
CA ALA A 108 -21.76 -2.50 17.00
C ALA A 108 -23.08 -3.15 16.56
N ASP A 109 -23.20 -3.55 15.29
CA ASP A 109 -24.37 -4.26 14.75
C ASP A 109 -24.60 -5.60 15.47
N ARG A 110 -23.53 -6.36 15.78
CA ARG A 110 -23.62 -7.59 16.58
C ARG A 110 -24.17 -7.33 18.00
N ARG A 111 -23.72 -6.27 18.67
CA ARG A 111 -24.20 -5.87 20.01
C ARG A 111 -25.67 -5.39 19.99
N ILE A 112 -26.09 -4.69 18.93
CA ILE A 112 -27.48 -4.27 18.76
C ILE A 112 -28.38 -5.49 18.51
N ARG A 113 -27.94 -6.41 17.64
CA ARG A 113 -28.68 -7.64 17.32
C ARG A 113 -28.81 -8.59 18.52
N SER A 114 -27.78 -8.72 19.37
CA SER A 114 -27.87 -9.53 20.58
C SER A 114 -28.83 -8.93 21.63
N LYS A 115 -28.81 -7.60 21.81
CA LYS A 115 -29.79 -6.90 22.67
C LYS A 115 -31.23 -7.05 22.15
N SER A 116 -31.44 -6.98 20.84
CA SER A 116 -32.77 -7.20 20.23
C SER A 116 -33.29 -8.63 20.49
N PHE A 117 -32.42 -9.64 20.38
CA PHE A 117 -32.79 -11.03 20.69
C PHE A 117 -33.10 -11.23 22.19
N SER A 118 -32.33 -10.59 23.08
CA SER A 118 -32.55 -10.59 24.53
C SER A 118 -33.89 -9.94 24.93
N MET A 119 -34.23 -8.77 24.37
CA MET A 119 -35.53 -8.13 24.66
C MET A 119 -36.71 -8.97 24.19
N ARG A 120 -36.61 -9.61 23.02
CA ARG A 120 -37.67 -10.48 22.48
C ARG A 120 -37.95 -11.71 23.35
N TRP A 121 -36.95 -12.20 24.08
CA TRP A 121 -37.13 -13.28 25.06
C TRP A 121 -37.78 -12.78 26.36
N LYS A 122 -37.52 -11.52 26.76
CA LYS A 122 -38.07 -10.94 27.99
C LYS A 122 -39.57 -10.57 27.87
N GLN A 123 -40.02 -10.23 26.66
CA GLN A 123 -41.41 -9.80 26.41
C GLN A 123 -42.43 -10.96 26.44
N HIS A 124 -41.99 -12.22 26.35
CA HIS A 124 -42.88 -13.39 26.38
C HIS A 124 -43.17 -13.92 27.80
N ARG A 125 -42.82 -13.14 28.83
CA ARG A 125 -42.83 -13.54 30.26
C ARG A 125 -43.66 -12.62 31.17
N GLY A 126 -44.53 -11.79 30.59
CA GLY A 126 -45.34 -10.81 31.33
C GLY A 126 -46.75 -10.70 30.78
N LEU A 127 -47.59 -11.69 31.12
CA LEU A 127 -49.04 -11.69 30.90
C LEU A 127 -49.67 -12.89 31.64
N GLU A 128 -49.75 -12.81 32.97
CA GLU A 128 -50.69 -13.55 33.85
C GLU A 128 -50.55 -13.06 35.30
N GLU A 129 -51.20 -11.94 35.64
CA GLU A 129 -51.45 -11.52 37.04
C GLU A 129 -52.81 -10.78 37.12
N THR A 130 -53.82 -11.49 37.62
CA THR A 130 -55.03 -11.02 38.34
C THR A 130 -55.67 -12.26 38.97
N GLU A 131 -56.04 -12.40 40.25
CA GLU A 131 -55.90 -11.60 41.48
C GLU A 131 -56.02 -12.57 42.70
N GLU A 132 -55.83 -12.04 43.93
CA GLU A 132 -56.11 -12.62 45.27
C GLU A 132 -55.01 -13.44 46.02
N ASP A 133 -54.97 -13.21 47.34
CA ASP A 133 -53.83 -13.39 48.24
C ASP A 133 -53.66 -14.80 48.88
N HIS A 134 -52.41 -15.27 49.00
CA HIS A 134 -51.78 -15.54 50.31
C HIS A 134 -50.27 -15.86 50.19
N GLU A 135 -49.45 -15.43 51.16
CA GLU A 135 -48.00 -15.69 51.23
C GLU A 135 -47.66 -17.13 51.67
N GLU A 136 -46.66 -17.76 51.04
CA GLU A 136 -45.51 -18.45 51.68
C GLU A 136 -44.44 -18.85 50.62
N ASP A 137 -43.17 -18.93 51.00
CA ASP A 137 -41.97 -18.80 50.12
C ASP A 137 -41.23 -20.16 49.85
N PRO A 138 -39.99 -20.22 49.29
CA PRO A 138 -39.66 -20.63 47.91
C PRO A 138 -38.98 -22.03 47.76
N MET A 139 -38.68 -22.48 46.51
CA MET A 139 -37.30 -22.85 46.06
C MET A 139 -37.13 -23.62 44.70
N MET A 140 -36.07 -23.23 43.96
CA MET A 140 -35.08 -23.98 43.13
C MET A 140 -35.45 -25.02 42.01
N TYR A 141 -35.20 -24.58 40.75
CA TYR A 141 -34.49 -25.26 39.62
C TYR A 141 -34.85 -26.75 39.23
N PRO A 142 -34.08 -27.50 38.38
CA PRO A 142 -34.49 -27.69 36.98
C PRO A 142 -34.41 -29.13 36.40
N GLU A 143 -35.43 -29.61 35.69
CA GLU A 143 -35.36 -30.80 34.81
C GLU A 143 -36.22 -30.52 33.55
N ILE A 144 -35.71 -30.56 32.31
CA ILE A 144 -35.01 -31.61 31.53
C ILE A 144 -35.99 -32.64 30.92
N GLU A 145 -36.31 -32.34 29.65
CA GLU A 145 -36.51 -33.27 28.52
C GLU A 145 -37.75 -34.17 28.38
N LEU A 146 -38.14 -34.29 27.09
CA LEU A 146 -38.99 -35.33 26.46
C LEU A 146 -40.50 -35.27 26.80
N GLU A 147 -41.43 -35.59 25.89
CA GLU A 147 -41.28 -36.29 24.61
C GLU A 147 -42.37 -35.94 23.56
N SER A 148 -42.11 -36.37 22.32
CA SER A 148 -43.05 -36.78 21.25
C SER A 148 -44.21 -35.87 20.76
N GLU A 149 -44.05 -35.48 19.49
CA GLU A 149 -45.03 -35.67 18.39
C GLU A 149 -46.42 -34.98 18.46
N ARG A 150 -46.59 -34.02 17.54
CA ARG A 150 -47.40 -34.25 16.31
C ARG A 150 -47.14 -33.19 15.23
N GLU A 151 -46.63 -33.65 14.09
CA GLU A 151 -46.46 -32.84 12.88
C GLU A 151 -47.75 -32.79 12.01
N ASN A 152 -47.73 -31.88 11.02
CA ASN A 152 -48.63 -31.79 9.85
C ASN A 152 -50.05 -31.25 10.12
N LYS A 153 -50.68 -30.37 9.32
CA LYS A 153 -50.39 -29.73 8.01
C LYS A 153 -51.38 -28.53 7.85
N GLU A 154 -51.23 -27.48 7.03
CA GLU A 154 -50.17 -27.00 6.12
C GLU A 154 -50.47 -25.53 5.69
N GLN A 155 -49.51 -24.59 5.70
CA GLN A 155 -49.61 -23.32 4.96
C GLN A 155 -48.28 -22.55 4.83
N GLN A 156 -47.76 -22.46 3.60
CA GLN A 156 -46.71 -21.53 3.17
C GLN A 156 -47.35 -20.39 2.33
N PRO A 157 -46.65 -19.28 2.07
CA PRO A 157 -45.78 -18.50 2.94
C PRO A 157 -46.15 -17.00 2.91
N PRO A 158 -45.40 -16.13 3.61
CA PRO A 158 -44.96 -14.92 2.93
C PRO A 158 -43.43 -14.87 2.87
N ALA A 159 -42.89 -14.93 1.65
CA ALA A 159 -41.49 -14.68 1.39
C ALA A 159 -41.13 -13.23 1.80
N LYS A 160 -40.48 -13.06 2.96
CA LYS A 160 -39.96 -11.76 3.40
C LYS A 160 -38.45 -11.81 3.62
N ALA A 161 -37.77 -11.13 2.69
CA ALA A 161 -36.40 -10.64 2.79
C ALA A 161 -35.37 -11.64 3.35
N LYS A 162 -34.86 -12.48 2.44
CA LYS A 162 -33.44 -12.88 2.47
C LYS A 162 -32.62 -11.61 2.66
N HIS A 163 -32.12 -11.35 3.88
CA HIS A 163 -31.39 -10.13 4.20
C HIS A 163 -30.11 -10.07 3.34
N ASP A 164 -30.17 -9.32 2.24
CA ASP A 164 -29.13 -9.28 1.21
C ASP A 164 -27.94 -8.37 1.61
N GLY A 165 -27.50 -8.50 2.87
CA GLY A 165 -26.20 -7.98 3.31
C GLY A 165 -25.04 -8.60 2.50
N ARG A 166 -25.28 -9.76 1.87
CA ARG A 166 -24.34 -10.46 0.99
C ARG A 166 -24.10 -9.75 -0.35
N ARG A 167 -24.96 -8.82 -0.78
CA ARG A 167 -24.70 -7.95 -1.96
C ARG A 167 -24.14 -6.57 -1.64
N ARG A 168 -24.35 -6.00 -0.45
CA ARG A 168 -23.77 -4.68 -0.12
C ARG A 168 -22.27 -4.69 0.18
N ILE A 169 -21.72 -5.83 0.56
CA ILE A 169 -20.26 -6.05 0.76
C ILE A 169 -19.58 -6.46 -0.56
N ARG A 170 -20.35 -6.69 -1.65
CA ARG A 170 -19.89 -7.44 -2.83
C ARG A 170 -18.95 -6.69 -3.78
N GLU A 171 -18.88 -5.37 -3.73
CA GLU A 171 -18.00 -4.57 -4.62
C GLU A 171 -17.24 -3.52 -3.82
N ASP A 172 -16.38 -4.01 -2.92
CA ASP A 172 -15.51 -3.18 -2.12
C ASP A 172 -14.63 -2.27 -2.98
N GLY A 173 -14.79 -0.95 -2.80
CA GLY A 173 -13.97 0.07 -3.45
C GLY A 173 -12.47 -0.04 -3.19
N LEU A 174 -12.02 -0.98 -2.34
CA LEU A 174 -10.62 -1.40 -2.28
C LEU A 174 -10.11 -1.83 -3.66
N MET A 175 -10.89 -2.58 -4.47
CA MET A 175 -10.44 -3.00 -5.81
C MET A 175 -10.25 -1.82 -6.75
N LYS A 176 -11.12 -0.80 -6.70
CA LYS A 176 -10.99 0.43 -7.51
C LYS A 176 -9.75 1.23 -7.10
N ILE A 177 -9.47 1.33 -5.80
CA ILE A 177 -8.30 2.06 -5.27
C ILE A 177 -7.01 1.25 -5.47
N TYR A 178 -7.08 -0.08 -5.45
CA TYR A 178 -5.99 -0.99 -5.79
C TYR A 178 -5.58 -0.88 -7.27
N VAL A 179 -6.57 -0.79 -8.18
CA VAL A 179 -6.31 -0.49 -9.60
C VAL A 179 -5.76 0.92 -9.75
N LEU A 180 -6.31 1.92 -9.05
CA LEU A 180 -5.84 3.31 -9.11
C LEU A 180 -4.39 3.46 -8.62
N GLN A 181 -3.99 2.82 -7.52
CA GLN A 181 -2.60 2.87 -7.05
C GLN A 181 -1.65 2.13 -8.00
N LEU A 182 -2.12 1.05 -8.65
CA LEU A 182 -1.32 0.32 -9.63
C LEU A 182 -1.08 1.19 -10.88
N LEU A 183 -2.14 1.83 -11.40
CA LEU A 183 -2.04 2.78 -12.51
C LEU A 183 -1.15 3.97 -12.15
N ALA A 184 -1.33 4.58 -10.98
CA ALA A 184 -0.49 5.69 -10.52
C ALA A 184 0.99 5.28 -10.42
N ARG A 185 1.27 4.09 -9.87
CA ARG A 185 2.61 3.52 -9.79
C ARG A 185 3.21 3.28 -11.18
N THR A 186 2.46 2.67 -12.11
CA THR A 186 2.92 2.45 -13.49
C THR A 186 3.18 3.77 -14.22
N THR A 187 2.32 4.78 -14.04
CA THR A 187 2.54 6.13 -14.59
C THR A 187 3.78 6.79 -14.04
N PHE A 188 4.08 6.67 -12.74
CA PHE A 188 5.34 7.17 -12.19
C PHE A 188 6.56 6.40 -12.72
N GLU A 189 6.53 5.07 -12.75
CA GLU A 189 7.63 4.26 -13.31
C GLU A 189 7.95 4.67 -14.76
N ILE A 190 6.93 4.78 -15.63
CA ILE A 190 7.08 5.21 -17.01
C ILE A 190 7.55 6.67 -17.09
N GLY A 191 6.98 7.57 -16.28
CA GLY A 191 7.34 8.98 -16.25
C GLY A 191 8.81 9.22 -15.86
N PHE A 192 9.31 8.49 -14.86
CA PHE A 192 10.73 8.54 -14.49
C PHE A 192 11.62 7.81 -15.51
N LEU A 193 11.17 6.74 -16.18
CA LEU A 193 11.95 6.10 -17.25
C LEU A 193 12.14 7.04 -18.44
N VAL A 194 11.07 7.73 -18.87
CA VAL A 194 11.14 8.78 -19.90
C VAL A 194 11.97 9.97 -19.42
N GLY A 195 11.82 10.38 -18.15
CA GLY A 195 12.63 11.43 -17.54
C GLY A 195 14.13 11.12 -17.52
N GLN A 196 14.51 9.88 -17.19
CA GLN A 196 15.90 9.42 -17.22
C GLN A 196 16.47 9.52 -18.64
N TYR A 197 15.74 9.01 -19.62
CA TYR A 197 16.15 9.08 -21.03
C TYR A 197 16.30 10.52 -21.53
N LEU A 198 15.38 11.43 -21.18
CA LEU A 198 15.44 12.83 -21.62
C LEU A 198 16.49 13.69 -20.88
N LEU A 199 16.84 13.36 -19.64
CA LEU A 199 17.84 14.11 -18.85
C LEU A 199 19.26 13.59 -19.03
N TYR A 200 19.44 12.27 -19.14
CA TYR A 200 20.75 11.61 -19.05
C TYR A 200 21.10 10.76 -20.29
N GLY A 201 20.11 10.37 -21.10
CA GLY A 201 20.31 9.45 -22.23
C GLY A 201 20.64 8.02 -21.79
N PHE A 202 21.38 7.30 -22.63
CA PHE A 202 21.85 5.92 -22.39
C PHE A 202 23.38 5.80 -22.27
N GLU A 203 24.13 6.89 -22.46
CA GLU A 203 25.60 6.87 -22.47
C GLU A 203 26.15 8.16 -21.86
N VAL A 204 27.05 8.02 -20.89
CA VAL A 204 27.76 9.15 -20.28
C VAL A 204 29.08 9.36 -21.02
N SER A 205 29.13 10.42 -21.83
CA SER A 205 30.38 10.82 -22.52
C SER A 205 31.50 11.11 -21.51
N PRO A 206 32.76 10.74 -21.81
CA PRO A 206 33.89 10.96 -20.90
C PRO A 206 34.31 12.44 -20.78
N ILE A 207 33.93 13.27 -21.76
CA ILE A 207 34.32 14.67 -21.89
C ILE A 207 33.07 15.53 -22.00
N PHE A 208 33.02 16.62 -21.23
CA PHE A 208 31.98 17.64 -21.27
C PHE A 208 32.59 19.01 -21.60
N VAL A 209 32.14 19.64 -22.69
CA VAL A 209 32.65 20.94 -23.14
C VAL A 209 31.81 22.06 -22.50
N CYS A 210 32.42 22.82 -21.60
CA CYS A 210 31.74 23.84 -20.81
C CYS A 210 32.06 25.27 -21.27
N SER A 211 31.08 26.17 -21.19
CA SER A 211 31.24 27.62 -21.46
C SER A 211 30.42 28.52 -20.54
N ARG A 212 30.18 28.08 -19.29
CA ARG A 212 29.51 28.88 -18.25
C ARG A 212 30.46 29.94 -17.68
N LYS A 213 29.95 31.10 -17.26
CA LYS A 213 30.73 32.03 -16.43
C LYS A 213 30.95 31.40 -15.05
N PRO A 214 32.16 31.46 -14.44
CA PRO A 214 33.26 32.39 -14.74
C PRO A 214 34.36 31.84 -15.68
N CYS A 215 34.13 30.75 -16.42
CA CYS A 215 35.14 30.19 -17.32
C CYS A 215 35.51 31.19 -18.44
N PRO A 216 36.81 31.35 -18.79
CA PRO A 216 37.25 32.38 -19.74
C PRO A 216 36.87 32.04 -21.19
N HIS A 217 36.95 30.76 -21.56
CA HIS A 217 36.71 30.22 -22.90
C HIS A 217 35.93 28.90 -22.81
N LYS A 218 35.71 28.24 -23.96
CA LYS A 218 35.30 26.84 -23.96
C LYS A 218 36.43 26.00 -23.39
N ILE A 219 36.12 25.18 -22.39
CA ILE A 219 37.06 24.29 -21.71
C ILE A 219 36.50 22.87 -21.67
N ASP A 220 37.40 21.90 -21.69
CA ASP A 220 37.05 20.48 -21.59
C ASP A 220 37.12 20.04 -20.12
N CYS A 221 36.05 19.39 -19.66
CA CYS A 221 35.98 18.77 -18.34
C CYS A 221 35.84 17.25 -18.47
N PHE A 222 36.55 16.51 -17.63
CA PHE A 222 36.63 15.06 -17.64
C PHE A 222 35.78 14.47 -16.52
N ILE A 223 34.94 13.50 -16.86
CA ILE A 223 33.97 12.90 -15.95
C ILE A 223 34.55 11.64 -15.31
N SER A 224 34.37 11.50 -13.99
CA SER A 224 34.75 10.29 -13.24
C SER A 224 33.95 9.07 -13.69
N ARG A 225 34.64 7.97 -14.02
CA ARG A 225 34.10 6.63 -14.32
C ARG A 225 32.91 6.60 -15.32
N PRO A 226 33.06 7.14 -16.53
CA PRO A 226 31.96 7.24 -17.50
C PRO A 226 31.44 5.86 -17.95
N THR A 227 32.31 4.86 -18.04
CA THR A 227 31.96 3.47 -18.38
C THR A 227 31.16 2.78 -17.28
N GLU A 228 31.58 2.86 -16.01
CA GLU A 228 30.82 2.31 -14.87
C GLU A 228 29.45 2.97 -14.75
N LYS A 229 29.39 4.30 -14.89
CA LYS A 229 28.12 5.06 -14.87
C LYS A 229 27.20 4.69 -16.02
N THR A 230 27.74 4.48 -17.23
CA THR A 230 26.97 4.02 -18.39
C THR A 230 26.43 2.61 -18.18
N ILE A 231 27.24 1.67 -17.68
CA ILE A 231 26.77 0.30 -17.36
C ILE A 231 25.68 0.32 -16.28
N PHE A 232 25.77 1.23 -15.30
CA PHE A 232 24.79 1.37 -14.22
C PHE A 232 23.51 2.11 -14.63
N LEU A 233 23.47 2.73 -15.82
CA LEU A 233 22.29 3.40 -16.40
C LEU A 233 21.42 2.47 -17.26
N LEU A 234 21.94 1.30 -17.65
CA LEU A 234 21.32 0.31 -18.54
C LEU A 234 20.56 -0.78 -17.75
#